data_AF-A0A5K1DZG6-F1
#
_entry.id   AF-A0A5K1DZG6-F1
#
_cell.length_a   1.000
_cell.length_b   1.000
_cell.length_c   1.000
_cell.angle_alpha   90.00
_cell.angle_beta   90.00
_cell.angle_gamma   90.00
#
_symmetry.space_group_name_H-M   'P 1'
#
loop_
_entity.id
_entity.type
_entity.pdbx_description
1 polymer ?
#
loop_
_entity_poly.entity_id
_entity_poly.type
_entity_poly.pdbx_seq_one_letter_code
_entity_poly.pdbx_strand_id
1 'polypeptide(L)' 'VTYLADLFLDKNKDYVVAEHQALLSASQCPFVTSLFPPLPEDASKSSKFSSIGARFK' A
#
# COMPACT_ATOMS: atom_id res chain seq x y z
N VAL A 1 -21.04 -10.47 17.98
CA VAL A 1 -19.64 -10.61 17.53
C VAL A 1 -18.80 -9.58 18.29
N THR A 2 -17.63 -9.95 18.77
CA THR A 2 -16.74 -9.05 19.54
C THR A 2 -15.47 -8.80 18.73
N TYR A 3 -15.02 -7.54 18.64
CA TYR A 3 -13.81 -7.15 17.90
C TYR A 3 -12.72 -6.66 18.86
N LEU A 4 -11.45 -6.94 18.53
CA LEU A 4 -10.27 -6.46 19.26
C LEU A 4 -9.65 -5.28 18.52
N ALA A 5 -9.37 -4.19 19.23
CA ALA A 5 -9.02 -2.90 18.62
C ALA A 5 -7.50 -2.61 18.57
N ASP A 6 -6.67 -3.43 19.20
CA ASP A 6 -5.24 -3.15 19.43
C ASP A 6 -4.44 -2.82 18.16
N LEU A 7 -4.85 -3.37 17.01
CA LEU A 7 -4.17 -3.20 15.72
C LEU A 7 -5.02 -2.47 14.66
N PHE A 8 -6.12 -1.83 15.05
CA PHE A 8 -7.02 -1.19 14.08
C PHE A 8 -6.34 -0.05 13.30
N LEU A 9 -5.54 0.77 13.98
CA LEU A 9 -4.85 1.89 13.35
C LEU A 9 -3.79 1.40 12.35
N ASP A 10 -3.03 0.37 12.71
CA ASP A 10 -1.97 -0.16 11.85
C ASP A 10 -2.55 -0.87 10.62
N LYS A 11 -3.64 -1.64 10.81
CA LYS A 11 -4.38 -2.26 9.71
C LYS A 11 -5.02 -1.23 8.78
N ASN A 12 -5.43 -0.06 9.27
CA ASN A 12 -6.14 0.92 8.45
C ASN A 12 -5.22 1.82 7.59
N LYS A 13 -3.90 1.83 7.88
CA LYS A 13 -2.93 2.75 7.26
C LYS A 13 -2.43 2.36 5.87
N ASP A 14 -2.62 1.12 5.43
CA ASP A 14 -2.17 0.61 4.11
C ASP A 14 -0.81 1.16 3.67
N TYR A 15 0.19 1.11 4.56
CA TYR A 15 1.48 1.70 4.27
C TYR A 15 2.28 0.75 3.38
N VAL A 16 2.80 1.29 2.28
CA VAL A 16 3.76 0.58 1.42
C VAL A 16 5.15 1.12 1.75
N VAL A 17 6.07 0.23 2.10
CA VAL A 17 7.48 0.59 2.29
C VAL A 17 8.08 0.83 0.89
N ALA A 18 8.51 2.07 0.63
CA ALA A 18 9.02 2.46 -0.69
C ALA A 18 10.19 1.57 -1.17
N GLU A 19 11.05 1.15 -0.24
CA GLU A 19 12.19 0.26 -0.50
C GLU A 19 11.74 -1.12 -1.01
N HIS A 20 10.69 -1.69 -0.40
CA HIS A 20 10.14 -2.98 -0.83
C HIS A 20 9.48 -2.87 -2.20
N GLN A 21 8.76 -1.77 -2.47
CA GLN A 21 8.18 -1.53 -3.79
C GLN A 21 9.26 -1.47 -4.86
N ALA A 22 10.33 -0.70 -4.62
CA ALA A 22 11.44 -0.57 -5.55
C ALA A 22 12.10 -1.94 -5.83
N LEU A 23 12.37 -2.72 -4.78
CA LEU A 23 12.98 -4.05 -4.90
C LEU A 23 12.10 -5.01 -5.71
N LEU A 24 10.79 -5.07 -5.43
CA LEU A 24 9.87 -5.99 -6.11
C LEU A 24 9.58 -5.58 -7.55
N SER A 25 9.54 -4.27 -7.83
CA SER A 25 9.40 -3.74 -9.19
C SER A 25 10.64 -4.03 -10.07
N ALA A 26 11.82 -4.19 -9.46
CA ALA A 26 13.06 -4.54 -10.17
C ALA A 26 13.26 -6.05 -10.38
N SER A 27 12.28 -6.89 -10.01
CA SER A 27 12.35 -8.33 -10.18
C SER A 27 12.49 -8.74 -11.65
N GLN A 28 13.25 -9.81 -11.91
CA GLN A 28 13.38 -10.42 -13.24
C GLN A 28 12.16 -11.31 -13.59
N CYS A 29 11.29 -11.60 -12.62
CA CYS A 29 10.08 -12.39 -12.83
C CYS A 29 8.93 -11.48 -13.31
N PRO A 30 8.43 -11.62 -14.55
CA PRO A 30 7.39 -10.73 -15.09
C PRO A 30 6.10 -10.72 -14.26
N PHE A 31 5.77 -11.85 -13.62
CA PHE A 31 4.62 -11.96 -12.72
C PHE A 31 4.77 -11.10 -11.47
N VAL A 32 5.98 -11.01 -10.89
CA VAL A 32 6.21 -10.19 -9.70
C VAL A 32 6.22 -8.73 -10.07
N THR A 33 6.92 -8.36 -11.14
CA THR A 33 6.99 -6.97 -11.64
C THR A 33 5.61 -6.40 -11.98
N SER A 34 4.68 -7.22 -12.49
CA SER A 34 3.31 -6.77 -12.81
C SER A 34 2.42 -6.54 -11.58
N LEU A 35 2.71 -7.19 -10.44
CA LEU A 35 2.00 -6.97 -9.17
C LEU A 35 2.44 -5.69 -8.46
N PHE A 36 3.65 -5.20 -8.72
CA PHE A 36 4.25 -4.04 -8.05
C PHE A 36 4.67 -2.97 -9.07
N PRO A 37 3.70 -2.28 -9.71
CA PRO A 37 4.01 -1.23 -10.67
C PRO A 37 4.77 -0.08 -9.99
N PRO A 38 5.67 0.63 -10.71
CA PRO A 38 6.36 1.79 -10.16
C PRO A 38 5.35 2.84 -9.69
N LEU A 39 5.60 3.44 -8.52
CA LEU A 39 4.73 4.50 -8.00
C LEU A 39 4.74 5.69 -8.98
N PRO A 40 3.57 6.27 -9.32
CA PRO A 40 3.55 7.51 -10.10
C PRO A 40 4.22 8.64 -9.31
N GLU A 41 5.14 9.38 -9.96
CA GLU A 41 5.96 10.44 -9.34
C GLU A 41 5.12 11.55 -8.64
N ASP A 42 3.84 11.68 -8.98
CA ASP A 42 2.93 12.71 -8.48
C ASP A 42 2.03 12.30 -7.29
N ALA A 43 2.12 11.07 -6.77
CA ALA A 43 1.40 10.66 -5.56
C ALA A 43 1.79 11.49 -4.32
N SER A 44 2.91 12.20 -4.39
CA SER A 44 3.46 13.10 -3.38
C SER A 44 2.75 14.46 -3.28
N LYS A 45 1.98 14.89 -4.30
CA LYS A 45 1.43 16.27 -4.39
C LYS A 45 -0.05 16.41 -4.03
N SER A 46 -0.80 15.31 -3.95
CA SER A 46 -2.17 15.31 -3.40
C SER A 46 -2.31 14.19 -2.38
N SER A 47 -1.87 14.47 -1.15
CA SER A 47 -1.98 13.55 -0.01
C SER A 47 -3.43 13.42 0.45
N LYS A 48 -4.30 12.83 -0.38
CA LYS A 48 -5.56 12.25 0.09
C LYS A 48 -5.24 10.86 0.59
N PHE A 49 -4.78 10.79 1.84
CA PHE A 49 -4.70 9.54 2.58
C PHE A 49 -6.07 8.85 2.52
N SER A 50 -6.13 7.72 1.82
CA SER A 50 -7.33 6.90 1.71
C SER A 50 -7.12 5.65 2.55
N SER A 51 -7.77 5.59 3.70
CA SER A 51 -7.68 4.46 4.63
C SER A 51 -8.34 3.20 4.05
N ILE A 52 -7.92 2.01 4.49
CA ILE A 52 -8.53 0.74 4.02
C ILE A 52 -10.03 0.73 4.26
N GLY A 53 -10.49 1.17 5.43
CA GLY A 53 -11.91 1.25 5.75
C GLY A 53 -12.69 2.18 4.82
N ALA A 54 -12.07 3.27 4.35
CA ALA A 54 -12.68 4.19 3.39
C ALA A 54 -12.74 3.61 1.97
N ARG A 55 -11.75 2.79 1.56
CA ARG A 55 -11.73 2.11 0.26
C ARG A 55 -12.67 0.90 0.20
N PHE A 56 -12.93 0.27 1.35
CA PHE A 56 -13.84 -0.86 1.46
C PHE A 56 -15.32 -0.43 1.47
N LYS A 57 -15.61 0.78 1.96
CA LYS A 57 -16.95 1.36 1.97
C LYS A 57 -17.43 1.70 0.56
#